data_AF-A0A2E8VEM0-F1
#
_entry.id   AF-A0A2E8VEM0-F1
#
_cell.length_a   1.000
_cell.length_b   1.000
_cell.length_c   1.000
_cell.angle_alpha   90.00
_cell.angle_beta   90.00
_cell.angle_gamma   90.00
#
_symmetry.space_group_name_H-M   'P 1'
#
loop_
_entity.id
_entity.type
_entity.pdbx_description
1 polymer ?
#
loop_
_entity_poly.entity_id
_entity_poly.type
_entity_poly.pdbx_seq_one_letter_code
_entity_poly.pdbx_strand_id
1 'polypeptide(L)'
;GPIKGFATTLLIGIITSLFTAIFITRMFLDARNEKGKKVAFSTKLTHSLFQNINIRFLLKRKFSYVISGALLTISLGSLFFQGLNQGVDFVGGRSYIVRFNQVVNPTNIEQSVTESLGSSQAKTFGDENQIKITTKYKIEEEGLEIDNEIQQGLFNSLIKYLPENITYDEFINGADDKQVGIMSSIKVGPTIADDIKNNSFLAIIGSLIVVFLYILLRFRKWQFSLGAVAAVFHDVLIVLGIFSLTYKVMPFNMEIDQAFIAAILTVIGYSLNDTVVVFDRIREFVADHSKWEFDQTIDSALNSTLSRTLNTSLTTLIVLLTIFIFGGESIRGFMFALIIGVIIGTYSSVFIATPVMYDFHKEKSKQ
;
A
#
# COMPACT_ATOMS: atom_id res chain seq x y z
N GLY A 1 13.07 5.49 -11.02
CA GLY A 1 12.55 4.20 -10.57
C GLY A 1 11.07 4.30 -10.22
N PRO A 2 10.35 3.17 -10.16
CA PRO A 2 8.90 3.12 -9.92
C PRO A 2 8.44 3.83 -8.65
N ILE A 3 9.16 3.65 -7.53
CA ILE A 3 8.85 4.30 -6.23
C ILE A 3 8.87 5.83 -6.36
N LYS A 4 9.86 6.38 -7.07
CA LYS A 4 9.97 7.83 -7.30
C LYS A 4 8.78 8.35 -8.12
N GLY A 5 8.37 7.62 -9.16
CA GLY A 5 7.20 7.99 -9.97
C GLY A 5 5.91 7.99 -9.15
N PHE A 6 5.72 6.96 -8.32
CA PHE A 6 4.60 6.91 -7.37
C PHE A 6 4.64 8.08 -6.38
N ALA A 7 5.81 8.38 -5.79
CA ALA A 7 5.95 9.50 -4.86
C ALA A 7 5.68 10.87 -5.53
N THR A 8 6.13 11.07 -6.77
CA THR A 8 5.88 12.30 -7.52
C THR A 8 4.40 12.49 -7.85
N THR A 9 3.73 11.44 -8.30
CA THR A 9 2.27 11.50 -8.58
C THR A 9 1.47 11.74 -7.30
N LEU A 10 1.85 11.11 -6.19
CA LEU A 10 1.25 11.37 -4.88
C LEU A 10 1.44 12.82 -4.43
N LEU A 11 2.64 13.39 -4.59
CA LEU A 11 2.94 14.78 -4.23
C LEU A 11 2.09 15.77 -5.05
N ILE A 12 2.02 15.58 -6.37
CA ILE A 12 1.18 16.39 -7.25
C ILE A 12 -0.29 16.26 -6.83
N GLY A 13 -0.74 15.03 -6.55
CA GLY A 13 -2.10 14.75 -6.06
C GLY A 13 -2.43 15.46 -4.75
N ILE A 14 -1.51 15.47 -3.79
CA ILE A 14 -1.69 16.19 -2.50
C ILE A 14 -1.81 17.70 -2.73
N ILE A 15 -0.94 18.29 -3.55
CA ILE A 15 -0.96 19.74 -3.80
C ILE A 15 -2.25 20.15 -4.52
N THR A 16 -2.62 19.43 -5.57
CA THR A 16 -3.81 19.71 -6.38
C THR A 16 -5.11 19.47 -5.60
N SER A 17 -5.16 18.40 -4.79
CA SER A 17 -6.32 18.14 -3.92
C SER A 17 -6.45 19.17 -2.80
N LEU A 18 -5.34 19.61 -2.19
CA LEU A 18 -5.36 20.68 -1.18
C LEU A 18 -5.90 21.99 -1.77
N PHE A 19 -5.40 22.39 -2.94
CA PHE A 19 -5.89 23.57 -3.65
C PHE A 19 -7.39 23.46 -3.96
N THR A 20 -7.82 22.31 -4.47
CA THR A 20 -9.24 22.09 -4.84
C THR A 20 -10.15 22.05 -3.61
N ALA A 21 -9.73 21.39 -2.53
CA ALA A 21 -10.49 21.25 -1.31
C ALA A 21 -10.65 22.58 -0.55
N ILE A 22 -9.63 23.44 -0.57
CA ILE A 22 -9.66 24.72 0.16
C ILE A 22 -10.21 25.85 -0.71
N PHE A 23 -9.66 26.04 -1.91
CA PHE A 23 -9.96 27.21 -2.73
C PHE A 23 -11.19 27.00 -3.60
N ILE A 24 -11.18 25.95 -4.42
CA ILE A 24 -12.26 25.70 -5.39
C ILE A 24 -13.57 25.38 -4.68
N THR A 25 -13.54 24.51 -3.66
CA THR A 25 -14.74 24.17 -2.87
C THR A 25 -15.34 25.42 -2.22
N ARG A 26 -14.51 26.27 -1.61
CA ARG A 26 -14.97 27.53 -1.00
C ARG A 26 -15.57 28.47 -2.03
N MET A 27 -14.93 28.64 -3.19
CA MET A 27 -15.45 29.45 -4.29
C MET A 27 -16.86 28.97 -4.73
N PHE A 28 -17.07 27.66 -4.86
CA PHE A 28 -18.39 27.11 -5.21
C PHE A 28 -19.43 27.29 -4.11
N LEU A 29 -19.05 27.13 -2.84
CA LEU A 29 -19.94 27.31 -1.70
C LEU A 29 -20.36 28.77 -1.55
N ASP A 30 -19.41 29.70 -1.58
CA ASP A 30 -19.65 31.14 -1.47
C ASP A 30 -20.52 31.62 -2.64
N ALA A 31 -20.21 31.23 -3.88
CA ALA A 31 -21.00 31.59 -5.05
C ALA A 31 -22.44 31.04 -5.04
N ARG A 32 -22.68 29.87 -4.40
CA ARG A 32 -24.06 29.36 -4.21
C ARG A 32 -24.79 30.09 -3.11
N ASN A 33 -24.09 30.43 -2.03
CA ASN A 33 -24.64 31.15 -0.89
C ASN A 33 -25.06 32.58 -1.29
N GLU A 34 -24.23 33.29 -2.06
CA GLU A 34 -24.55 34.61 -2.63
C GLU A 34 -25.80 34.58 -3.52
N LYS A 35 -26.05 33.47 -4.20
CA LYS A 35 -27.25 33.25 -5.04
C LYS A 35 -28.47 32.80 -4.23
N GLY A 36 -28.41 32.80 -2.89
CA GLY A 36 -29.48 32.35 -2.01
C GLY A 36 -29.84 30.86 -2.14
N LYS A 37 -28.98 30.05 -2.77
CA LYS A 37 -29.25 28.63 -3.01
C LYS A 37 -28.81 27.80 -1.80
N LYS A 38 -29.72 26.98 -1.27
CA LYS A 38 -29.38 26.00 -0.22
C LYS A 38 -28.33 25.01 -0.72
N VAL A 39 -27.40 24.65 0.17
CA VAL A 39 -26.42 23.58 -0.01
C VAL A 39 -26.85 22.40 0.85
N ALA A 40 -27.20 21.28 0.22
CA ALA A 40 -27.50 20.05 0.93
C ALA A 40 -26.21 19.25 1.11
N PHE A 41 -25.92 18.84 2.35
CA PHE A 41 -24.73 18.06 2.70
C PHE A 41 -25.00 16.56 2.85
N SER A 42 -26.24 16.13 2.64
CA SER A 42 -26.64 14.74 2.67
C SER A 42 -27.73 14.46 1.64
N THR A 43 -27.82 13.19 1.24
CA THR A 43 -28.89 12.66 0.40
C THR A 43 -29.94 11.98 1.28
N LYS A 44 -31.12 11.66 0.72
CA LYS A 44 -32.14 10.88 1.46
C LYS A 44 -31.60 9.55 2.00
N LEU A 45 -30.67 8.91 1.29
CA LEU A 45 -30.05 7.64 1.69
C LEU A 45 -28.97 7.82 2.77
N THR A 46 -28.32 8.98 2.82
CA THR A 46 -27.17 9.21 3.71
C THR A 46 -27.47 10.11 4.90
N HIS A 47 -28.66 10.73 4.95
CA HIS A 47 -29.00 11.73 5.98
C HIS A 47 -28.91 11.18 7.41
N SER A 48 -29.23 9.91 7.66
CA SER A 48 -29.19 9.31 9.00
C SER A 48 -27.93 8.46 9.27
N LEU A 49 -27.06 8.29 8.28
CA LEU A 49 -25.88 7.43 8.44
C LEU A 49 -24.88 8.10 9.38
N PHE A 50 -24.38 7.31 10.33
CA PHE A 50 -23.33 7.70 11.28
C PHE A 50 -23.63 8.96 12.12
N GLN A 51 -24.90 9.28 12.35
CA GLN A 51 -25.33 10.35 13.25
C GLN A 51 -25.50 9.84 14.68
N ASN A 52 -25.23 10.70 15.67
CA ASN A 52 -25.47 10.45 17.10
C ASN A 52 -24.83 9.15 17.64
N ILE A 53 -23.65 8.81 17.15
CA ILE A 53 -22.92 7.64 17.66
C ILE A 53 -22.45 7.93 19.09
N ASN A 54 -22.74 7.01 20.01
CA ASN A 54 -22.31 7.09 21.41
C ASN A 54 -21.74 5.73 21.84
N ILE A 55 -20.50 5.48 21.42
CA ILE A 55 -19.73 4.30 21.76
C ILE A 55 -18.75 4.65 22.87
N ARG A 56 -18.67 3.79 23.89
CA ARG A 56 -17.64 3.85 24.94
C ARG A 56 -16.42 3.05 24.50
N PHE A 57 -15.52 3.67 23.75
CA PHE A 57 -14.35 3.01 23.14
C PHE A 57 -13.34 2.57 24.20
N LEU A 58 -13.08 3.41 25.19
CA LEU A 58 -12.08 3.12 26.22
C LEU A 58 -12.46 1.94 27.11
N LEU A 59 -13.76 1.67 27.32
CA LEU A 59 -14.22 0.47 28.01
C LEU A 59 -13.93 -0.81 27.20
N LYS A 60 -13.92 -0.70 25.87
CA LYS A 60 -13.67 -1.83 24.96
C LYS A 60 -12.19 -2.04 24.65
N ARG A 61 -11.28 -1.19 25.12
CA ARG A 61 -9.86 -1.26 24.75
C ARG A 61 -9.19 -2.61 25.02
N LYS A 62 -9.51 -3.25 26.15
CA LYS A 62 -8.93 -4.56 26.50
C LYS A 62 -9.31 -5.62 25.46
N PHE A 63 -10.55 -5.58 24.99
CA PHE A 63 -11.02 -6.47 23.94
C PHE A 63 -10.33 -6.19 22.60
N SER A 64 -10.16 -4.91 22.25
CA SER A 64 -9.38 -4.50 21.06
C SER A 64 -7.93 -4.98 21.12
N TYR A 65 -7.27 -4.89 22.27
CA TYR A 65 -5.91 -5.41 22.46
C TYR A 65 -5.82 -6.92 22.34
N VAL A 66 -6.83 -7.67 22.81
CA VAL A 66 -6.87 -9.12 22.64
C VAL A 66 -7.01 -9.48 21.15
N ILE A 67 -7.91 -8.81 20.42
CA ILE A 67 -8.09 -9.05 18.98
C ILE A 67 -6.81 -8.71 18.22
N SER A 68 -6.27 -7.50 18.42
CA SER A 68 -5.05 -7.06 17.75
C SER A 68 -3.83 -7.89 18.13
N GLY A 69 -3.73 -8.31 19.39
CA GLY A 69 -2.68 -9.23 19.85
C GLY A 69 -2.78 -10.59 19.18
N ALA A 70 -3.99 -11.14 19.02
CA ALA A 70 -4.20 -12.39 18.27
C ALA A 70 -3.83 -12.23 16.79
N LEU A 71 -4.26 -11.15 16.14
CA LEU A 71 -3.90 -10.86 14.74
C LEU A 71 -2.38 -10.74 14.57
N LEU A 72 -1.71 -9.97 15.44
CA LEU A 72 -0.25 -9.83 15.41
C LEU A 72 0.46 -11.17 15.65
N THR A 73 -0.04 -12.00 16.56
CA THR A 73 0.54 -13.32 16.83
C THR A 73 0.42 -14.23 15.60
N ILE A 74 -0.74 -14.24 14.93
CA ILE A 74 -0.96 -14.99 13.70
C ILE A 74 -0.05 -14.46 12.58
N SER A 75 0.03 -13.14 12.42
CA SER A 75 0.88 -12.48 11.43
C SER A 75 2.36 -12.81 11.64
N LEU A 76 2.87 -12.69 12.87
CA LEU A 76 4.25 -13.01 13.21
C LEU A 76 4.54 -14.50 13.06
N GLY A 77 3.60 -15.37 13.47
CA GLY A 77 3.70 -16.81 13.26
C GLY A 77 3.86 -17.16 11.78
N SER A 78 3.01 -16.59 10.92
CA SER A 78 3.13 -16.78 9.47
C SER A 78 4.46 -16.28 8.93
N LEU A 79 4.88 -15.08 9.32
CA LEU A 79 6.14 -14.50 8.87
C LEU A 79 7.35 -15.36 9.27
N PHE A 80 7.29 -16.00 10.44
CA PHE A 80 8.37 -16.86 10.93
C PHE A 80 8.40 -18.23 10.25
N PHE A 81 7.25 -18.89 10.08
CA PHE A 81 7.20 -20.27 9.56
C PHE A 81 7.10 -20.34 8.03
N GLN A 82 6.37 -19.42 7.41
CA GLN A 82 6.11 -19.42 5.97
C GLN A 82 6.96 -18.36 5.24
N GLY A 83 7.27 -17.24 5.89
CA GLY A 83 8.00 -16.15 5.28
C GLY A 83 7.17 -15.36 4.26
N LEU A 84 7.84 -14.55 3.46
CA LEU A 84 7.24 -13.71 2.42
C LEU A 84 7.67 -14.20 1.05
N ASN A 85 6.77 -14.15 0.07
CA ASN A 85 7.12 -14.35 -1.34
C ASN A 85 7.89 -13.12 -1.85
N GLN A 86 9.21 -13.15 -1.74
CA GLN A 86 10.05 -12.03 -2.18
C GLN A 86 10.12 -12.01 -3.71
N GLY A 87 9.87 -10.83 -4.27
CA GLY A 87 10.01 -10.60 -5.71
C GLY A 87 11.47 -10.43 -6.11
N VAL A 88 11.69 -10.43 -7.42
CA VAL A 88 12.99 -10.28 -8.10
C VAL A 88 13.82 -9.07 -7.65
N ASP A 89 13.18 -8.02 -7.15
CA ASP A 89 13.86 -6.84 -6.59
C ASP A 89 14.61 -7.13 -5.29
N PHE A 90 14.23 -8.19 -4.55
CA PHE A 90 14.78 -8.54 -3.23
C PHE A 90 15.58 -9.83 -3.21
N VAL A 91 15.32 -10.75 -4.14
CA VAL A 91 16.08 -12.01 -4.28
C VAL A 91 17.06 -11.98 -5.46
N GLY A 92 16.97 -10.98 -6.34
CA GLY A 92 17.67 -10.96 -7.61
C GLY A 92 16.89 -11.72 -8.69
N GLY A 93 17.42 -11.72 -9.91
CA GLY A 93 16.75 -12.38 -11.03
C GLY A 93 17.24 -11.91 -12.39
N ARG A 94 16.52 -12.30 -13.44
CA ARG A 94 16.82 -11.92 -14.82
C ARG A 94 15.60 -11.25 -15.42
N SER A 95 15.79 -10.05 -15.96
CA SER A 95 14.79 -9.30 -16.73
C SER A 95 15.13 -9.35 -18.21
N TYR A 96 14.12 -9.52 -19.05
CA TYR A 96 14.24 -9.46 -20.50
C TYR A 96 13.23 -8.43 -21.02
N ILE A 97 13.69 -7.49 -21.82
CA ILE A 97 12.81 -6.56 -22.54
C ILE A 97 12.49 -7.21 -23.87
N VAL A 98 11.24 -7.62 -24.06
CA VAL A 98 10.76 -8.28 -25.27
C VAL A 98 9.86 -7.34 -26.05
N ARG A 99 10.18 -7.09 -27.31
CA ARG A 99 9.35 -6.31 -28.23
C ARG A 99 8.51 -7.24 -29.09
N PHE A 100 7.24 -6.90 -29.26
CA PHE A 100 6.27 -7.60 -30.09
C PHE A 100 5.90 -6.75 -31.32
N ASN A 101 5.41 -7.39 -32.39
CA ASN A 101 4.91 -6.69 -33.58
C ASN A 101 3.53 -6.04 -33.37
N GLN A 102 2.83 -6.42 -32.30
CA GLN A 102 1.51 -5.93 -31.94
C GLN A 102 1.48 -5.55 -30.46
N VAL A 103 0.49 -4.76 -30.07
CA VAL A 103 0.22 -4.48 -28.65
C VAL A 103 -0.22 -5.78 -27.98
N VAL A 104 0.48 -6.17 -26.92
CA VAL A 104 0.19 -7.39 -26.15
C VAL A 104 -0.19 -7.03 -24.73
N ASN A 105 -1.12 -7.79 -24.15
CA ASN A 105 -1.50 -7.59 -22.75
C ASN A 105 -0.42 -8.18 -21.83
N PRO A 106 0.21 -7.40 -20.94
CA PRO A 106 1.24 -7.89 -20.02
C PRO A 106 0.76 -9.07 -19.16
N THR A 107 -0.51 -9.09 -18.78
CA THR A 107 -1.12 -10.16 -17.97
C THR A 107 -1.04 -11.50 -18.68
N ASN A 108 -1.40 -11.55 -19.96
CA ASN A 108 -1.38 -12.78 -20.75
C ASN A 108 0.05 -13.29 -20.94
N ILE A 109 1.01 -12.37 -21.07
CA ILE A 109 2.44 -12.67 -21.15
C ILE A 109 2.94 -13.22 -19.81
N GLU A 110 2.57 -12.59 -18.69
CA GLU A 110 2.93 -13.05 -17.34
C GLU A 110 2.44 -14.47 -17.10
N GLN A 111 1.16 -14.75 -17.40
CA GLN A 111 0.57 -16.06 -17.24
C GLN A 111 1.29 -17.13 -18.08
N SER A 112 1.48 -16.87 -19.39
CA SER A 112 2.12 -17.83 -20.31
C SER A 112 3.55 -18.16 -19.87
N VAL A 113 4.32 -17.15 -19.45
CA VAL A 113 5.70 -17.37 -19.01
C VAL A 113 5.75 -18.02 -17.62
N THR A 114 4.80 -17.73 -16.74
CA THR A 114 4.71 -18.37 -15.41
C THR A 114 4.40 -19.86 -15.53
N GLU A 115 3.57 -20.28 -16.48
CA GLU A 115 3.28 -21.70 -16.76
C GLU A 115 4.55 -22.48 -17.16
N SER A 116 5.48 -21.84 -17.86
CA SER A 116 6.73 -22.45 -18.34
C SER A 116 7.88 -22.38 -17.33
N LEU A 117 8.12 -21.21 -16.74
CA LEU A 117 9.27 -20.95 -15.86
C LEU A 117 8.90 -20.97 -14.36
N GLY A 118 7.65 -21.24 -14.00
CA GLY A 118 7.14 -21.25 -12.61
C GLY A 118 7.09 -19.89 -11.92
N SER A 119 7.74 -18.86 -12.47
CA SER A 119 7.72 -17.49 -11.98
C SER A 119 7.92 -16.51 -13.13
N SER A 120 7.05 -15.52 -13.21
CA SER A 120 7.21 -14.38 -14.11
C SER A 120 6.52 -13.16 -13.52
N GLN A 121 7.07 -11.99 -13.81
CA GLN A 121 6.41 -10.71 -13.66
C GLN A 121 6.54 -9.96 -14.97
N ALA A 122 5.43 -9.61 -15.61
CA ALA A 122 5.44 -8.91 -16.89
C ALA A 122 4.81 -7.53 -16.77
N LYS A 123 5.57 -6.50 -17.17
CA LYS A 123 5.15 -5.09 -17.13
C LYS A 123 5.47 -4.42 -18.46
N THR A 124 4.57 -3.57 -18.96
CA THR A 124 4.86 -2.75 -20.15
C THR A 124 6.09 -1.86 -19.89
N PHE A 125 6.96 -1.73 -20.88
CA PHE A 125 8.21 -0.98 -20.79
C PHE A 125 8.35 -0.06 -22.00
N GLY A 126 8.20 1.25 -21.81
CA GLY A 126 8.24 2.19 -22.93
C GLY A 126 6.96 2.08 -23.77
N ASP A 127 7.09 1.57 -24.99
CA ASP A 127 5.98 1.43 -25.94
C ASP A 127 5.02 0.29 -25.53
N GLU A 128 3.75 0.37 -25.97
CA GLU A 128 2.71 -0.62 -25.62
C GLU A 128 2.99 -2.04 -26.12
N ASN A 129 3.88 -2.19 -27.11
CA ASN A 129 4.34 -3.47 -27.66
C ASN A 129 5.66 -3.96 -27.04
N GLN A 130 6.18 -3.29 -26.01
CA GLN A 130 7.38 -3.70 -25.29
C GLN A 130 7.04 -4.14 -23.88
N ILE A 131 7.40 -5.37 -23.54
CA ILE A 131 7.13 -5.96 -22.22
C ILE A 131 8.47 -6.31 -21.56
N LYS A 132 8.67 -5.79 -20.35
CA LYS A 132 9.72 -6.24 -19.45
C LYS A 132 9.19 -7.48 -18.69
N ILE A 133 9.79 -8.62 -18.98
CA ILE A 133 9.51 -9.91 -18.35
C ILE A 133 10.62 -10.20 -17.36
N THR A 134 10.28 -10.40 -16.09
CA THR A 134 11.27 -10.67 -15.05
C THR A 134 11.00 -12.02 -14.40
N THR A 135 12.04 -12.83 -14.24
CA THR A 135 11.93 -14.17 -13.67
C THR A 135 12.95 -14.35 -12.56
N LYS A 136 12.54 -15.11 -11.53
CA LYS A 136 13.39 -15.61 -10.46
C LYS A 136 13.81 -17.08 -10.69
N TYR A 137 13.71 -17.56 -11.93
CA TYR A 137 14.13 -18.90 -12.28
C TYR A 137 15.63 -19.09 -12.03
N LYS A 138 15.97 -20.09 -11.20
CA LYS A 138 17.35 -20.50 -10.86
C LYS A 138 18.30 -19.32 -10.61
N ILE A 139 17.94 -18.48 -9.64
CA ILE A 139 18.72 -17.27 -9.28
C ILE A 139 20.07 -17.63 -8.66
N GLU A 140 20.11 -18.73 -7.90
CA GLU A 140 21.31 -19.22 -7.20
C GLU A 140 22.32 -19.90 -8.14
N GLU A 141 21.90 -20.20 -9.38
CA GLU A 141 22.73 -20.85 -10.39
C GLU A 141 23.24 -19.83 -11.42
N GLU A 142 24.57 -19.74 -11.52
CA GLU A 142 25.25 -18.90 -12.49
C GLU A 142 25.75 -19.73 -13.68
N GLY A 143 25.55 -19.21 -14.89
CA GLY A 143 26.05 -19.85 -16.10
C GLY A 143 25.25 -19.45 -17.34
N LEU A 144 25.92 -19.47 -18.49
CA LEU A 144 25.28 -19.23 -19.80
C LEU A 144 24.20 -20.28 -20.11
N GLU A 145 24.30 -21.47 -19.52
CA GLU A 145 23.31 -22.54 -19.67
C GLU A 145 21.94 -22.15 -19.12
N ILE A 146 21.91 -21.46 -17.97
CA ILE A 146 20.65 -21.00 -17.35
C ILE A 146 20.05 -19.84 -18.16
N ASP A 147 20.90 -18.96 -18.69
CA ASP A 147 20.44 -17.87 -19.55
C ASP A 147 19.79 -18.43 -20.82
N ASN A 148 20.38 -19.47 -21.42
CA ASN A 148 19.83 -20.18 -22.57
C ASN A 148 18.52 -20.90 -22.22
N GLU A 149 18.46 -21.59 -21.08
CA GLU A 149 17.24 -22.28 -20.62
C GLU A 149 16.07 -21.30 -20.46
N ILE A 150 16.34 -20.12 -19.87
CA ILE A 150 15.32 -19.08 -19.72
C ILE A 150 14.92 -18.50 -21.06
N GLN A 151 15.88 -18.18 -21.94
CA GLN A 151 15.58 -17.66 -23.28
C GLN A 151 14.74 -18.64 -24.10
N GLN A 152 15.01 -19.95 -23.98
CA GLN A 152 14.25 -21.00 -24.64
C GLN A 152 12.85 -21.18 -24.03
N GLY A 153 12.75 -21.12 -22.70
CA GLY A 153 11.47 -21.08 -22.00
C GLY A 153 10.63 -19.86 -22.43
N LEU A 154 11.24 -18.68 -22.55
CA LEU A 154 10.59 -17.48 -23.05
C LEU A 154 10.12 -17.64 -24.49
N PHE A 155 10.98 -18.10 -25.41
CA PHE A 155 10.61 -18.32 -26.80
C PHE A 155 9.40 -19.26 -26.93
N ASN A 156 9.44 -20.41 -26.25
CA ASN A 156 8.36 -21.39 -26.28
C ASN A 156 7.05 -20.84 -25.71
N SER A 157 7.13 -20.02 -24.64
CA SER A 157 5.95 -19.42 -24.00
C SER A 157 5.35 -18.28 -24.83
N LEU A 158 6.17 -17.62 -25.64
CA LEU A 158 5.80 -16.42 -26.36
C LEU A 158 5.51 -16.65 -27.84
N ILE A 159 5.77 -17.84 -28.37
CA ILE A 159 5.63 -18.16 -29.80
C ILE A 159 4.25 -17.80 -30.37
N LYS A 160 3.19 -17.91 -29.57
CA LYS A 160 1.81 -17.54 -29.94
C LYS A 160 1.61 -16.03 -30.16
N TYR A 161 2.48 -15.20 -29.61
CA TYR A 161 2.43 -13.74 -29.68
C TYR A 161 3.49 -13.17 -30.64
N LEU A 162 4.37 -14.02 -31.17
CA LEU A 162 5.43 -13.65 -32.10
C LEU A 162 4.99 -13.96 -33.56
N PRO A 163 5.66 -13.39 -34.58
CA PRO A 163 5.41 -13.71 -35.99
C PRO A 163 5.59 -15.20 -36.30
N GLU A 164 4.78 -15.78 -37.19
CA GLU A 164 4.73 -17.23 -37.45
C GLU A 164 6.05 -17.86 -37.91
N ASN A 165 7.01 -17.07 -38.43
CA ASN A 165 8.28 -17.57 -38.97
C ASN A 165 9.51 -17.19 -38.14
N ILE A 166 9.36 -16.61 -36.95
CA ILE A 166 10.52 -16.20 -36.15
C ILE A 166 11.25 -17.41 -35.58
N THR A 167 12.56 -17.47 -35.82
CA THR A 167 13.42 -18.51 -35.26
C THR A 167 13.92 -18.14 -33.86
N TYR A 168 14.37 -19.14 -33.09
CA TYR A 168 14.98 -18.91 -31.77
C TYR A 168 16.19 -17.97 -31.85
N ASP A 169 17.03 -18.14 -32.86
CA ASP A 169 18.22 -17.31 -33.07
C ASP A 169 17.84 -15.86 -33.40
N GLU A 170 16.81 -15.63 -34.22
CA GLU A 170 16.27 -14.30 -34.48
C GLU A 170 15.62 -13.69 -33.23
N PHE A 171 14.98 -14.50 -32.39
CA PHE A 171 14.37 -14.05 -31.15
C PHE A 171 15.41 -13.56 -30.14
N ILE A 172 16.61 -14.17 -30.07
CA ILE A 172 17.66 -13.80 -29.11
C ILE A 172 18.65 -12.79 -29.69
N ASN A 173 19.23 -13.09 -30.85
CA ASN A 173 20.33 -12.30 -31.39
C ASN A 173 19.80 -10.95 -31.88
N GLY A 174 20.42 -9.87 -31.41
CA GLY A 174 20.04 -8.49 -31.72
C GLY A 174 20.84 -7.98 -32.92
N ALA A 175 20.19 -7.82 -34.07
CA ALA A 175 20.65 -6.83 -35.05
C ALA A 175 20.19 -5.43 -34.59
N ASP A 176 20.92 -4.37 -34.94
CA ASP A 176 20.60 -3.00 -34.54
C ASP A 176 19.22 -2.50 -35.05
N ASP A 177 18.63 -3.17 -36.05
CA ASP A 177 17.34 -2.89 -36.66
C ASP A 177 16.19 -3.82 -36.18
N LYS A 178 16.45 -4.66 -35.18
CA LYS A 178 15.50 -5.69 -34.72
C LYS A 178 14.18 -5.09 -34.22
N GLN A 179 13.09 -5.48 -34.90
CA GLN A 179 11.74 -5.02 -34.59
C GLN A 179 10.99 -5.93 -33.59
N VAL A 180 11.39 -7.19 -33.45
CA VAL A 180 10.69 -8.19 -32.61
C VAL A 180 11.70 -9.10 -31.92
N GLY A 181 11.43 -9.48 -30.66
CA GLY A 181 12.23 -10.41 -29.88
C GLY A 181 12.86 -9.76 -28.64
N ILE A 182 13.90 -10.39 -28.08
CA ILE A 182 14.63 -9.84 -26.93
C ILE A 182 15.46 -8.64 -27.39
N MET A 183 15.15 -7.48 -26.82
CA MET A 183 15.81 -6.19 -27.06
C MET A 183 16.95 -5.96 -26.07
N SER A 184 16.77 -6.38 -24.82
CA SER A 184 17.84 -6.36 -23.82
C SER A 184 17.59 -7.41 -22.75
N SER A 185 18.67 -7.82 -22.09
CA SER A 185 18.61 -8.61 -20.87
C SER A 185 19.33 -7.84 -19.75
N ILE A 186 18.75 -7.89 -18.55
CA ILE A 186 19.29 -7.23 -17.35
C ILE A 186 19.27 -8.28 -16.24
N LYS A 187 20.45 -8.68 -15.76
CA LYS A 187 20.57 -9.49 -14.55
C LYS A 187 20.57 -8.56 -13.33
N VAL A 188 19.63 -8.77 -12.41
CA VAL A 188 19.67 -8.17 -11.08
C VAL A 188 20.47 -9.10 -10.20
N GLY A 189 21.73 -8.72 -9.93
CA GLY A 189 22.62 -9.51 -9.08
C GLY A 189 22.25 -9.43 -7.60
N PRO A 190 22.70 -10.41 -6.78
CA PRO A 190 22.41 -10.45 -5.34
C PRO A 190 22.76 -9.15 -4.60
N THR A 191 23.89 -8.52 -4.93
CA THR A 191 24.30 -7.26 -4.30
C THR A 191 23.30 -6.12 -4.51
N ILE A 192 22.74 -6.00 -5.73
CA ILE A 192 21.72 -4.97 -6.03
C ILE A 192 20.44 -5.27 -5.25
N ALA A 193 20.06 -6.55 -5.15
CA ALA A 193 18.90 -6.98 -4.40
C ALA A 193 19.05 -6.71 -2.90
N ASP A 194 20.23 -6.98 -2.33
CA ASP A 194 20.57 -6.67 -0.93
C ASP A 194 20.53 -5.16 -0.66
N ASP A 195 21.04 -4.34 -1.59
CA ASP A 195 20.96 -2.88 -1.49
C ASP A 195 19.50 -2.40 -1.50
N ILE A 196 18.66 -2.92 -2.40
CA ILE A 196 17.23 -2.59 -2.45
C ILE A 196 16.54 -3.00 -1.15
N LYS A 197 16.84 -4.18 -0.63
CA LYS A 197 16.29 -4.71 0.61
C LYS A 197 16.65 -3.84 1.81
N ASN A 198 17.92 -3.52 1.97
CA ASN A 198 18.44 -2.67 3.04
C ASN A 198 17.86 -1.25 2.95
N ASN A 199 17.83 -0.65 1.77
CA ASN A 199 17.24 0.68 1.55
C ASN A 199 15.74 0.69 1.85
N SER A 200 15.01 -0.36 1.49
CA SER A 200 13.58 -0.49 1.79
C SER A 200 13.33 -0.61 3.30
N PHE A 201 14.14 -1.41 4.00
CA PHE A 201 14.07 -1.52 5.46
C PHE A 201 14.38 -0.19 6.15
N LEU A 202 15.44 0.50 5.73
CA LEU A 202 15.80 1.83 6.23
C LEU A 202 14.71 2.87 5.94
N ALA A 203 14.05 2.81 4.79
CA ALA A 203 12.95 3.71 4.46
C ALA A 203 11.75 3.52 5.40
N ILE A 204 11.40 2.28 5.74
CA ILE A 204 10.31 1.98 6.68
C ILE A 204 10.66 2.50 8.08
N ILE A 205 11.84 2.14 8.62
CA ILE A 205 12.26 2.60 9.95
C ILE A 205 12.40 4.13 9.99
N GLY A 206 13.00 4.73 8.96
CA GLY A 206 13.11 6.17 8.81
C GLY A 206 11.74 6.85 8.79
N SER A 207 10.75 6.26 8.11
CA SER A 207 9.38 6.78 8.11
C SER A 207 8.75 6.76 9.50
N LEU A 208 8.95 5.70 10.29
CA LEU A 208 8.45 5.63 11.67
C LEU A 208 9.07 6.71 12.57
N ILE A 209 10.37 6.99 12.39
CA ILE A 209 11.07 8.08 13.12
C ILE A 209 10.49 9.44 12.70
N VAL A 210 10.32 9.69 11.40
CA VAL A 210 9.73 10.93 10.89
C VAL A 210 8.31 11.12 11.41
N VAL A 211 7.50 10.06 11.42
CA VAL A 211 6.15 10.06 12.01
C VAL A 211 6.22 10.41 13.49
N PHE A 212 7.09 9.75 14.26
CA PHE A 212 7.24 10.01 15.69
C PHE A 212 7.57 11.47 15.97
N LEU A 213 8.57 12.01 15.26
CA LEU A 213 9.02 13.40 15.41
C LEU A 213 7.96 14.40 14.96
N TYR A 214 7.28 14.15 13.84
CA TYR A 214 6.19 14.99 13.36
C TYR A 214 5.07 15.10 14.40
N ILE A 215 4.59 13.96 14.92
CA ILE A 215 3.55 13.93 15.95
C ILE A 215 4.04 14.57 17.25
N LEU A 216 5.32 14.37 17.61
CA LEU A 216 5.89 14.94 18.82
C LEU A 216 5.91 16.47 18.74
N LEU A 217 6.33 17.04 17.60
CA LEU A 217 6.35 18.47 17.37
C LEU A 217 4.93 19.06 17.28
N ARG A 218 4.01 18.36 16.61
CA ARG A 218 2.62 18.80 16.41
C ARG A 218 1.82 18.83 17.72
N PHE A 219 1.95 17.80 18.55
CA PHE A 219 1.14 17.62 19.77
C PHE A 219 1.89 17.96 21.06
N ARG A 220 3.22 18.13 21.01
CA ARG A 220 4.11 18.46 22.14
C ARG A 220 4.03 17.48 23.31
N LYS A 221 3.52 16.27 23.07
CA LYS A 221 3.34 15.20 24.05
C LYS A 221 3.74 13.88 23.41
N TRP A 222 4.73 13.21 23.99
CA TRP A 222 5.29 11.98 23.43
C TRP A 222 4.30 10.79 23.48
N GLN A 223 3.30 10.81 24.36
CA GLN A 223 2.26 9.77 24.43
C GLN A 223 1.46 9.67 23.13
N PHE A 224 1.22 10.82 22.47
CA PHE A 224 0.57 10.87 21.16
C PHE A 224 1.48 10.22 20.11
N SER A 225 2.77 10.54 20.12
CA SER A 225 3.74 9.92 19.20
C SER A 225 3.85 8.42 19.40
N LEU A 226 3.88 7.94 20.64
CA LEU A 226 3.94 6.52 20.93
C LEU A 226 2.68 5.79 20.45
N GLY A 227 1.49 6.34 20.72
CA GLY A 227 0.23 5.78 20.23
C GLY A 227 0.18 5.70 18.71
N ALA A 228 0.58 6.76 18.01
CA ALA A 228 0.63 6.78 16.55
C ALA A 228 1.60 5.74 15.99
N VAL A 229 2.84 5.67 16.50
CA VAL A 229 3.83 4.70 16.03
C VAL A 229 3.40 3.26 16.32
N ALA A 230 2.81 3.00 17.48
CA ALA A 230 2.30 1.66 17.82
C ALA A 230 1.21 1.20 16.86
N ALA A 231 0.27 2.09 16.49
CA ALA A 231 -0.76 1.79 15.51
C ALA A 231 -0.17 1.53 14.11
N VAL A 232 0.71 2.41 13.65
CA VAL A 232 1.37 2.23 12.34
C VAL A 232 2.18 0.94 12.28
N PHE A 233 2.94 0.63 13.34
CA PHE A 233 3.70 -0.63 13.42
C PHE A 233 2.78 -1.85 13.38
N HIS A 234 1.67 -1.81 14.11
CA HIS A 234 0.63 -2.84 14.07
C HIS A 234 0.08 -3.03 12.65
N ASP A 235 -0.22 -1.93 11.95
CA ASP A 235 -0.82 -1.98 10.61
C ASP A 235 0.12 -2.61 9.58
N VAL A 236 1.40 -2.20 9.60
CA VAL A 236 2.43 -2.76 8.72
C VAL A 236 2.62 -4.25 8.97
N LEU A 237 2.70 -4.68 10.24
CA LEU A 237 2.84 -6.09 10.58
C LEU A 237 1.64 -6.93 10.14
N ILE A 238 0.43 -6.40 10.28
CA ILE A 238 -0.78 -7.11 9.83
C ILE A 238 -0.79 -7.24 8.31
N VAL A 239 -0.45 -6.18 7.56
CA VAL A 239 -0.36 -6.25 6.08
C VAL A 239 0.69 -7.29 5.67
N LEU A 240 1.89 -7.26 6.25
CA LEU A 240 2.93 -8.25 5.98
C LEU A 240 2.49 -9.68 6.35
N GLY A 241 1.84 -9.85 7.49
CA GLY A 241 1.33 -11.15 7.93
C GLY A 241 0.24 -11.70 7.02
N ILE A 242 -0.69 -10.87 6.55
CA ILE A 242 -1.71 -11.28 5.58
C ILE A 242 -1.05 -11.71 4.28
N PHE A 243 -0.07 -10.95 3.78
CA PHE A 243 0.70 -11.35 2.59
C PHE A 243 1.39 -12.68 2.78
N SER A 244 2.06 -12.87 3.92
CA SER A 244 2.71 -14.13 4.29
C SER A 244 1.72 -15.30 4.32
N LEU A 245 0.53 -15.11 4.88
CA LEU A 245 -0.49 -16.17 4.99
C LEU A 245 -1.08 -16.55 3.63
N THR A 246 -1.40 -15.56 2.80
CA THR A 246 -2.30 -15.76 1.66
C THR A 246 -1.60 -15.90 0.32
N TYR A 247 -0.28 -15.63 0.21
CA TYR A 247 0.41 -15.64 -1.09
C TYR A 247 0.36 -16.98 -1.83
N LYS A 248 0.16 -18.11 -1.13
CA LYS A 248 0.05 -19.45 -1.76
C LYS A 248 -1.36 -19.78 -2.26
N VAL A 249 -2.38 -19.06 -1.78
CA VAL A 249 -3.80 -19.38 -2.02
C VAL A 249 -4.47 -18.37 -2.95
N MET A 250 -4.02 -17.12 -2.92
CA MET A 250 -4.62 -16.07 -3.75
C MET A 250 -4.32 -16.29 -5.24
N PRO A 251 -5.28 -16.03 -6.14
CA PRO A 251 -5.16 -16.30 -7.59
C PRO A 251 -4.40 -15.19 -8.33
N PHE A 252 -3.65 -14.36 -7.64
CA PHE A 252 -2.90 -13.23 -8.22
C PHE A 252 -1.54 -13.11 -7.54
N ASN A 253 -0.61 -12.45 -8.23
CA ASN A 253 0.76 -12.29 -7.74
C ASN A 253 0.79 -11.48 -6.43
N MET A 254 1.31 -12.10 -5.37
CA MET A 254 1.50 -11.53 -4.03
C MET A 254 2.98 -11.41 -3.67
N GLU A 255 3.82 -11.07 -4.63
CA GLU A 255 5.23 -10.80 -4.40
C GLU A 255 5.48 -9.47 -3.68
N ILE A 256 6.49 -9.49 -2.81
CA ILE A 256 7.06 -8.30 -2.18
C ILE A 256 8.11 -7.74 -3.14
N ASP A 257 7.73 -6.72 -3.90
CA ASP A 257 8.58 -5.97 -4.81
C ASP A 257 8.69 -4.49 -4.40
N GLN A 258 9.40 -3.66 -5.16
CA GLN A 258 9.51 -2.23 -4.83
C GLN A 258 8.16 -1.50 -4.78
N ALA A 259 7.17 -1.93 -5.57
CA ALA A 259 5.83 -1.35 -5.52
C ALA A 259 5.14 -1.70 -4.20
N PHE A 260 5.32 -2.90 -3.69
CA PHE A 260 4.82 -3.27 -2.36
C PHE A 260 5.37 -2.35 -1.26
N ILE A 261 6.66 -2.00 -1.29
CA ILE A 261 7.24 -1.06 -0.31
C ILE A 261 6.58 0.32 -0.41
N ALA A 262 6.31 0.80 -1.63
CA ALA A 262 5.55 2.04 -1.82
C ALA A 262 4.13 1.93 -1.26
N ALA A 263 3.49 0.76 -1.36
CA ALA A 263 2.19 0.51 -0.73
C ALA A 263 2.28 0.64 0.79
N ILE A 264 3.26 0.00 1.41
CA ILE A 264 3.48 0.09 2.87
C ILE A 264 3.69 1.53 3.32
N LEU A 265 4.55 2.30 2.64
CA LEU A 265 4.77 3.72 2.95
C LEU A 265 3.48 4.54 2.80
N THR A 266 2.63 4.19 1.84
CA THR A 266 1.31 4.81 1.65
C THR A 266 0.36 4.47 2.78
N VAL A 267 0.33 3.21 3.22
CA VAL A 267 -0.49 2.74 4.35
C VAL A 267 -0.08 3.45 5.63
N ILE A 268 1.22 3.65 5.87
CA ILE A 268 1.74 4.43 6.99
C ILE A 268 1.17 5.86 6.96
N GLY A 269 1.23 6.53 5.82
CA GLY A 269 0.69 7.89 5.66
C GLY A 269 -0.83 7.96 5.83
N TYR A 270 -1.54 6.96 5.30
CA TYR A 270 -2.99 6.85 5.41
C TYR A 270 -3.45 6.63 6.86
N SER A 271 -2.86 5.66 7.56
CA SER A 271 -3.14 5.37 8.98
C SER A 271 -2.84 6.59 9.88
N LEU A 272 -1.77 7.33 9.55
CA LEU A 272 -1.43 8.56 10.24
C LEU A 272 -2.47 9.67 10.05
N ASN A 273 -3.05 9.81 8.86
CA ASN A 273 -4.06 10.83 8.59
C ASN A 273 -5.25 10.72 9.54
N ASP A 274 -5.79 9.51 9.73
CA ASP A 274 -6.90 9.27 10.65
C ASP A 274 -6.48 9.47 12.11
N THR A 275 -5.29 8.99 12.48
CA THR A 275 -4.74 9.16 13.83
C THR A 275 -4.57 10.64 14.20
N VAL A 276 -4.07 11.48 13.28
CA VAL A 276 -3.92 12.93 13.52
C VAL A 276 -5.27 13.60 13.72
N VAL A 277 -6.29 13.26 12.91
CA VAL A 277 -7.64 13.82 13.05
C VAL A 277 -8.24 13.48 14.41
N VAL A 278 -8.13 12.22 14.83
CA VAL A 278 -8.60 11.76 16.14
C VAL A 278 -7.87 12.48 17.27
N PHE A 279 -6.55 12.56 17.20
CA PHE A 279 -5.74 13.21 18.23
C PHE A 279 -5.96 14.72 18.32
N ASP A 280 -6.14 15.40 17.20
CA ASP A 280 -6.45 16.84 17.17
C ASP A 280 -7.81 17.08 17.84
N ARG A 281 -8.81 16.24 17.55
CA ARG A 281 -10.12 16.31 18.21
C ARG A 281 -10.06 16.01 19.71
N ILE A 282 -9.27 15.03 20.15
CA ILE A 282 -9.06 14.76 21.58
C ILE A 282 -8.46 15.99 22.26
N ARG A 283 -7.45 16.61 21.64
CA ARG A 283 -6.81 17.83 22.17
C ARG A 283 -7.81 18.99 22.26
N GLU A 284 -8.62 19.20 21.23
CA GLU A 284 -9.70 20.21 21.21
C GLU A 284 -10.69 19.96 22.35
N PHE A 285 -11.20 18.74 22.49
CA PHE A 285 -12.15 18.38 23.54
C PHE A 285 -11.57 18.55 24.95
N VAL A 286 -10.29 18.24 25.16
CA VAL A 286 -9.60 18.48 26.44
C VAL A 286 -9.52 19.98 26.76
N ALA A 287 -9.33 20.83 25.75
CA ALA A 287 -9.29 22.28 25.93
C ALA A 287 -10.69 22.86 26.22
N ASP A 288 -11.70 22.43 25.48
CA ASP A 288 -13.07 22.95 25.58
C ASP A 288 -13.83 22.42 26.81
N HIS A 289 -13.50 21.20 27.27
CA HIS A 289 -14.21 20.50 28.34
C HIS A 289 -13.30 20.16 29.52
N SER A 290 -12.61 21.16 30.05
CA SER A 290 -11.61 20.99 31.14
C SER A 290 -12.12 20.35 32.44
N LYS A 291 -13.44 20.30 32.64
CA LYS A 291 -14.09 19.68 33.82
C LYS A 291 -14.54 18.24 33.59
N TRP A 292 -14.49 17.73 32.35
CA TRP A 292 -14.91 16.37 32.05
C TRP A 292 -13.84 15.37 32.46
N GLU A 293 -14.29 14.20 32.91
CA GLU A 293 -13.40 13.05 33.11
C GLU A 293 -12.67 12.72 31.81
N PHE A 294 -11.36 12.45 31.88
CA PHE A 294 -10.54 12.24 30.69
C PHE A 294 -11.08 11.11 29.80
N ASP A 295 -11.63 10.06 30.41
CA ASP A 295 -12.25 8.93 29.72
C ASP A 295 -13.46 9.39 28.88
N GLN A 296 -14.33 10.23 29.45
CA GLN A 296 -15.50 10.79 28.76
C GLN A 296 -15.07 11.72 27.62
N THR A 297 -14.03 12.52 27.84
CA THR A 297 -13.49 13.46 26.84
C THR A 297 -13.00 12.71 25.61
N ILE A 298 -12.25 11.62 25.80
CA ILE A 298 -11.76 10.78 24.69
C ILE A 298 -12.91 10.09 23.97
N ASP A 299 -13.82 9.43 24.69
CA ASP A 299 -14.95 8.74 24.04
C ASP A 299 -15.80 9.73 23.24
N SER A 300 -16.05 10.94 23.75
CA SER A 300 -16.80 11.98 23.03
C SER A 300 -16.05 12.48 21.79
N ALA A 301 -14.74 12.69 21.89
CA ALA A 301 -13.90 13.08 20.75
C ALA A 301 -13.92 12.02 19.64
N LEU A 302 -13.78 10.74 20.00
CA LEU A 302 -13.85 9.62 19.05
C LEU A 302 -15.22 9.53 18.36
N ASN A 303 -16.32 9.65 19.11
CA ASN A 303 -17.65 9.64 18.54
C ASN A 303 -17.87 10.80 17.54
N SER A 304 -17.34 11.99 17.83
CA SER A 304 -17.47 13.15 16.93
C SER A 304 -16.64 13.06 15.64
N THR A 305 -15.60 12.22 15.62
CA THR A 305 -14.73 12.03 14.44
C THR A 305 -15.09 10.81 13.61
N LEU A 306 -15.77 9.83 14.20
CA LEU A 306 -16.04 8.53 13.56
C LEU A 306 -16.72 8.63 12.19
N SER A 307 -17.72 9.51 12.03
CA SER A 307 -18.40 9.72 10.75
C SER A 307 -17.44 10.20 9.65
N ARG A 308 -16.53 11.12 9.98
CA ARG A 308 -15.51 11.62 9.05
C ARG A 308 -14.53 10.51 8.68
N THR A 309 -14.02 9.79 9.69
CA THR A 309 -13.06 8.70 9.50
C THR A 309 -13.66 7.63 8.57
N LEU A 310 -14.84 7.11 8.89
CA LEU A 310 -15.51 6.08 8.08
C LEU A 310 -15.81 6.55 6.66
N ASN A 311 -16.25 7.79 6.46
CA ASN A 311 -16.51 8.32 5.12
C ASN A 311 -15.23 8.43 4.28
N THR A 312 -14.14 8.91 4.87
CA THR A 312 -12.85 9.04 4.18
C THR A 312 -12.30 7.67 3.79
N SER A 313 -12.44 6.68 4.66
CA SER A 313 -12.00 5.31 4.40
C SER A 313 -12.87 4.59 3.38
N LEU A 314 -14.20 4.72 3.47
CA LEU A 314 -15.11 4.09 2.52
C LEU A 314 -14.94 4.65 1.10
N THR A 315 -14.81 5.96 0.96
CA THR A 315 -14.57 6.60 -0.35
C THR A 315 -13.25 6.16 -0.97
N THR A 316 -12.18 6.10 -0.18
CA THR A 316 -10.88 5.57 -0.64
C THR A 316 -11.00 4.10 -1.03
N LEU A 317 -11.68 3.29 -0.21
CA LEU A 317 -11.86 1.86 -0.42
C LEU A 317 -12.65 1.58 -1.71
N ILE A 318 -13.68 2.37 -2.02
CA ILE A 318 -14.44 2.23 -3.28
C ILE A 318 -13.53 2.40 -4.49
N VAL A 319 -12.66 3.42 -4.49
CA VAL A 319 -11.71 3.64 -5.58
C VAL A 319 -10.71 2.50 -5.69
N LEU A 320 -10.11 2.09 -4.56
CA LEU A 320 -9.16 0.97 -4.54
C LEU A 320 -9.79 -0.35 -4.98
N LEU A 321 -11.02 -0.65 -4.58
CA LEU A 321 -11.76 -1.83 -5.01
C LEU A 321 -12.07 -1.79 -6.51
N THR A 322 -12.41 -0.62 -7.04
CA THR A 322 -12.62 -0.45 -8.48
C THR A 322 -11.33 -0.76 -9.25
N ILE A 323 -10.19 -0.23 -8.82
CA ILE A 323 -8.90 -0.52 -9.46
C ILE A 323 -8.49 -1.99 -9.23
N PHE A 324 -8.82 -2.59 -8.09
CA PHE A 324 -8.52 -4.00 -7.82
C PHE A 324 -9.32 -4.96 -8.72
N ILE A 325 -10.61 -4.68 -8.95
CA ILE A 325 -11.49 -5.52 -9.77
C ILE A 325 -11.22 -5.31 -11.27
N PHE A 326 -11.11 -4.06 -11.70
CA PHE A 326 -11.01 -3.70 -13.13
C PHE A 326 -9.57 -3.47 -13.61
N GLY A 327 -8.59 -3.42 -12.70
CA GLY A 327 -7.18 -3.28 -13.04
C GLY A 327 -6.54 -4.60 -13.50
N GLY A 328 -5.31 -4.49 -14.03
CA GLY A 328 -4.53 -5.63 -14.47
C GLY A 328 -3.97 -6.47 -13.32
N GLU A 329 -3.64 -7.74 -13.59
CA GLU A 329 -3.15 -8.67 -12.55
C GLU A 329 -1.84 -8.23 -11.92
N SER A 330 -0.98 -7.60 -12.72
CA SER A 330 0.33 -7.08 -12.29
C SER A 330 0.26 -6.01 -11.19
N ILE A 331 -0.90 -5.38 -10.97
CA ILE A 331 -1.11 -4.39 -9.90
C ILE A 331 -2.08 -4.87 -8.82
N ARG A 332 -2.67 -6.06 -8.94
CA ARG A 332 -3.63 -6.59 -7.96
C ARG A 332 -3.01 -6.76 -6.58
N GLY A 333 -1.81 -7.33 -6.50
CA GLY A 333 -1.08 -7.44 -5.23
C GLY A 333 -0.84 -6.09 -4.57
N PHE A 334 -0.40 -5.09 -5.34
CA PHE A 334 -0.21 -3.72 -4.86
C PHE A 334 -1.52 -3.09 -4.34
N MET A 335 -2.61 -3.20 -5.09
CA MET A 335 -3.94 -2.71 -4.67
C MET A 335 -4.47 -3.43 -3.42
N PHE A 336 -4.24 -4.75 -3.33
CA PHE A 336 -4.64 -5.55 -2.17
C PHE A 336 -3.93 -5.07 -0.89
N ALA A 337 -2.63 -4.76 -0.96
CA ALA A 337 -1.89 -4.19 0.17
C ALA A 337 -2.50 -2.87 0.66
N LEU A 338 -2.86 -1.96 -0.27
CA LEU A 338 -3.51 -0.69 0.07
C LEU A 338 -4.89 -0.88 0.67
N ILE A 339 -5.70 -1.80 0.14
CA ILE A 339 -7.04 -2.11 0.66
C ILE A 339 -6.95 -2.58 2.11
N ILE A 340 -6.11 -3.58 2.38
CA ILE A 340 -5.92 -4.11 3.73
C ILE A 340 -5.38 -3.00 4.65
N GLY A 341 -4.41 -2.23 4.19
CA GLY A 341 -3.83 -1.16 4.99
C GLY A 341 -4.81 -0.04 5.32
N VAL A 342 -5.70 0.34 4.39
CA VAL A 342 -6.79 1.30 4.67
C VAL A 342 -7.72 0.74 5.74
N ILE A 343 -8.19 -0.50 5.60
CA ILE A 343 -9.12 -1.13 6.55
C ILE A 343 -8.49 -1.20 7.95
N ILE A 344 -7.25 -1.69 8.03
CA ILE A 344 -6.56 -1.87 9.31
C ILE A 344 -6.17 -0.53 9.92
N GLY A 345 -5.74 0.45 9.12
CA GLY A 345 -5.41 1.80 9.59
C GLY A 345 -6.62 2.57 10.15
N THR A 346 -7.78 2.45 9.50
CA THR A 346 -9.03 3.01 10.02
C THR A 346 -9.37 2.43 11.39
N TYR A 347 -9.22 1.11 11.56
CA TYR A 347 -9.44 0.44 12.83
C TYR A 347 -8.41 0.85 13.88
N SER A 348 -7.12 0.85 13.54
CA SER A 348 -6.02 1.05 14.49
C SER A 348 -5.97 2.47 15.04
N SER A 349 -6.34 3.50 14.26
CA SER A 349 -6.41 4.89 14.75
C SER A 349 -7.34 5.05 15.96
N VAL A 350 -8.46 4.31 15.98
CA VAL A 350 -9.47 4.37 17.05
C VAL A 350 -9.18 3.36 18.16
N PHE A 351 -8.80 2.12 17.80
CA PHE A 351 -8.73 1.01 18.74
C PHE A 351 -7.32 0.64 19.21
N ILE A 352 -6.28 1.24 18.63
CA ILE A 352 -4.88 1.03 19.02
C ILE A 352 -4.23 2.36 19.40
N ALA A 353 -4.20 3.34 18.50
CA ALA A 353 -3.49 4.60 18.74
C ALA A 353 -4.02 5.35 19.96
N THR A 354 -5.34 5.55 20.02
CA THR A 354 -6.00 6.26 21.13
C THR A 354 -5.88 5.51 22.46
N PRO A 355 -6.19 4.20 22.55
CA PRO A 355 -6.00 3.46 23.79
C PRO A 355 -4.55 3.44 24.28
N VAL A 356 -3.57 3.24 23.38
CA VAL A 356 -2.15 3.26 23.76
C VAL A 356 -1.77 4.64 24.30
N MET A 357 -2.15 5.71 23.60
CA MET A 357 -1.92 7.09 24.06
C MET A 357 -2.57 7.32 25.44
N TYR A 358 -3.79 6.84 25.64
CA TYR A 358 -4.54 6.98 26.89
C TYR A 358 -3.87 6.25 28.06
N ASP A 359 -3.47 4.99 27.88
CA ASP A 359 -2.88 4.20 28.97
C ASP A 359 -1.54 4.80 29.43
N PHE A 360 -0.70 5.26 28.50
CA PHE A 360 0.55 5.98 28.82
C PHE A 360 0.33 7.41 29.36
N HIS A 361 -0.85 8.00 29.15
CA HIS A 361 -1.21 9.26 29.79
C HIS A 361 -1.62 9.05 31.26
N LYS A 362 -2.41 8.00 31.54
CA LYS A 362 -2.99 7.70 32.86
C LYS A 362 -1.95 7.25 33.88
N GLU A 363 -0.91 6.54 33.47
CA GLU A 363 0.16 6.14 34.40
C GLU A 363 0.86 7.35 35.05
N LYS A 364 0.95 8.48 34.34
CA LYS A 364 1.55 9.71 34.86
C LYS A 364 0.64 10.50 35.80
N SER A 365 -0.68 10.34 35.76
CA SER A 365 -1.57 11.02 36.71
C SER A 365 -1.71 10.27 38.04
N LYS A 366 -1.15 9.05 38.14
CA LYS A 366 -1.11 8.22 39.35
C LYS A 366 0.24 8.25 40.08
N GLN A 367 1.27 8.80 39.45
CA GLN A 367 2.55 9.17 40.07
C GLN A 367 2.53 10.67 40.37
#